data_AF-A0A2J8STI0-F1
#
_entry.id   AF-A0A2J8STI0-F1
#
_cell.length_a   1.000
_cell.length_b   1.000
_cell.length_c   1.000
_cell.angle_alpha   90.00
_cell.angle_beta   90.00
_cell.angle_gamma   90.00
#
_symmetry.space_group_name_H-M   'P 1'
#
loop_
_entity.id
_entity.type
_entity.pdbx_description
1 polymer ?
#
loop_
_entity_poly.entity_id
_entity_poly.type
_entity_poly.pdbx_seq_one_letter_code
_entity_poly.pdbx_strand_id
1 'polypeptide(L)'
;MSKQNGGEGGIIINMSSLAGLMPVAQQPVYCASKHGIVGFTRSAALAANLMNSGVRLNAICPGFVNTAILESIEKEENMGQYIEYKDHIKDMIKYYGIL
;
A
#
# COMPACT_ATOMS: atom_id res chain seq x y z
N MET A 1 -6.48 -18.30 -14.86
CA MET A 1 -7.32 -17.31 -14.15
C MET A 1 -8.23 -16.58 -15.12
N SER A 2 -7.71 -15.76 -16.05
CA SER A 2 -8.55 -15.00 -16.99
C SER A 2 -9.43 -15.90 -17.87
N LYS A 3 -10.68 -15.48 -18.07
CA LYS A 3 -11.65 -16.10 -19.01
C LYS A 3 -11.17 -16.07 -20.46
N GLN A 4 -10.35 -15.09 -20.81
CA GLN A 4 -9.76 -15.00 -22.15
C GLN A 4 -8.80 -16.15 -22.47
N ASN A 5 -8.22 -16.79 -21.45
CA ASN A 5 -7.28 -17.90 -21.60
C ASN A 5 -7.93 -19.24 -21.19
N GLY A 6 -9.25 -19.37 -21.31
CA GLY A 6 -10.00 -20.57 -20.94
C GLY A 6 -10.16 -20.79 -19.43
N GLY A 7 -9.86 -19.78 -18.60
CA GLY A 7 -10.10 -19.82 -17.15
C GLY A 7 -11.52 -19.40 -16.76
N GLU A 8 -11.78 -19.36 -15.45
CA GLU A 8 -13.09 -19.02 -14.88
C GLU A 8 -13.20 -17.60 -14.29
N GLY A 9 -12.11 -16.84 -14.32
CA GLY A 9 -11.98 -15.55 -13.65
C GLY A 9 -11.17 -15.65 -12.36
N GLY A 10 -11.20 -14.59 -11.55
CA GLY A 10 -10.50 -14.58 -10.26
C GLY A 10 -10.46 -13.21 -9.60
N ILE A 11 -9.65 -13.11 -8.54
CA ILE A 11 -9.41 -11.86 -7.81
C ILE A 11 -7.91 -11.66 -7.57
N ILE A 12 -7.44 -10.45 -7.79
CA ILE A 12 -6.12 -9.96 -7.37
C ILE A 12 -6.34 -8.92 -6.28
N ILE A 13 -5.62 -9.08 -5.17
CA ILE A 13 -5.64 -8.15 -4.03
C ILE A 13 -4.23 -7.59 -3.86
N ASN A 14 -4.07 -6.29 -4.11
CA ASN A 14 -2.79 -5.61 -3.96
C ASN A 14 -2.68 -4.96 -2.57
N MET A 15 -1.51 -5.10 -1.94
CA MET A 15 -1.24 -4.48 -0.64
C MET A 15 -0.71 -3.05 -0.80
N SER A 16 -1.60 -2.08 -0.58
CA SER A 16 -1.26 -0.67 -0.45
C SER A 16 -1.06 -0.29 1.02
N SER A 17 -1.40 0.94 1.40
CA SER A 17 -1.35 1.52 2.76
C SER A 17 -2.25 2.75 2.79
N LEU A 18 -2.62 3.26 3.97
CA LEU A 18 -3.10 4.65 4.09
C LEU A 18 -2.12 5.64 3.43
N ALA A 19 -0.81 5.36 3.47
CA ALA A 19 0.22 6.11 2.75
C ALA A 19 0.06 6.10 1.21
N GLY A 20 -0.86 5.28 0.66
CA GLY A 20 -1.26 5.32 -0.74
C GLY A 20 -2.41 6.27 -1.05
N LEU A 21 -2.96 6.93 -0.02
CA LEU A 21 -4.11 7.83 -0.09
C LEU A 21 -3.84 9.21 0.56
N MET A 22 -2.80 9.31 1.39
CA MET A 22 -2.39 10.53 2.07
C MET A 22 -0.86 10.62 2.14
N PRO A 23 -0.28 11.83 2.26
CA PRO A 23 1.17 12.00 2.32
C PRO A 23 1.76 11.45 3.63
N VAL A 24 2.98 10.91 3.53
CA VAL A 24 3.83 10.56 4.68
C VAL A 24 5.20 11.18 4.47
N ALA A 25 5.44 12.32 5.10
CA ALA A 25 6.61 13.17 4.83
C ALA A 25 7.94 12.44 5.08
N GLN A 26 7.98 11.56 6.07
CA GLN A 26 9.17 10.80 6.47
C GLN A 26 9.44 9.58 5.58
N GLN A 27 8.51 9.23 4.67
CA GLN A 27 8.60 8.01 3.85
C GLN A 27 8.15 8.28 2.40
N PRO A 28 8.76 9.24 1.68
CA PRO A 28 8.26 9.70 0.39
C PRO A 28 8.28 8.60 -0.69
N VAL A 29 9.31 7.74 -0.71
CA VAL A 29 9.41 6.64 -1.68
C VAL A 29 8.38 5.54 -1.38
N TYR A 30 8.19 5.20 -0.10
CA TYR A 30 7.13 4.28 0.31
C TYR A 30 5.75 4.84 -0.08
N CYS A 31 5.47 6.10 0.27
CA CYS A 31 4.26 6.83 -0.08
C CYS A 31 4.00 6.81 -1.60
N ALA A 32 5.01 7.13 -2.41
CA ALA A 32 4.93 7.10 -3.87
C ALA A 32 4.61 5.68 -4.39
N SER A 33 5.29 4.65 -3.86
CA SER A 33 5.03 3.26 -4.25
C SER A 33 3.59 2.84 -3.95
N LYS A 34 3.04 3.25 -2.79
CA LYS A 34 1.68 2.89 -2.37
C LYS A 34 0.61 3.68 -3.13
N HIS A 35 0.86 4.94 -3.45
CA HIS A 35 0.02 5.69 -4.40
C HIS A 35 0.03 5.04 -5.79
N GLY A 36 1.21 4.60 -6.24
CA GLY A 36 1.37 3.85 -7.49
C GLY A 36 0.53 2.59 -7.52
N ILE A 37 0.49 1.82 -6.42
CA ILE A 37 -0.36 0.62 -6.30
C ILE A 37 -1.84 0.98 -6.40
N VAL A 38 -2.31 2.06 -5.76
CA VAL A 38 -3.71 2.51 -5.85
C VAL A 38 -4.07 2.87 -7.29
N GLY A 39 -3.25 3.71 -7.94
CA GLY A 39 -3.44 4.10 -9.33
C GLY A 39 -3.42 2.89 -10.28
N PHE A 40 -2.40 2.04 -10.16
CA PHE A 40 -2.27 0.81 -10.93
C PHE A 40 -3.48 -0.10 -10.78
N THR A 41 -3.92 -0.36 -9.55
CA THR A 41 -5.05 -1.26 -9.28
C THR A 41 -6.33 -0.74 -9.94
N ARG A 42 -6.61 0.56 -9.82
CA ARG A 42 -7.80 1.18 -10.45
C ARG A 42 -7.74 1.09 -11.97
N SER A 43 -6.59 1.45 -12.57
CA SER A 43 -6.40 1.39 -14.02
C SER A 43 -6.49 -0.04 -14.56
N ALA A 44 -5.87 -1.00 -13.87
CA ALA A 44 -5.90 -2.41 -14.26
C ALA A 44 -7.29 -3.04 -14.08
N ALA A 45 -8.05 -2.64 -13.05
CA ALA A 45 -9.44 -3.08 -12.89
C ALA A 45 -10.32 -2.62 -14.06
N LEU A 46 -10.16 -1.37 -14.51
CA LEU A 46 -10.86 -0.86 -15.69
C LEU A 46 -10.47 -1.64 -16.96
N ALA A 47 -9.18 -1.87 -17.17
CA ALA A 47 -8.70 -2.68 -18.30
C ALA A 47 -9.28 -4.11 -18.27
N ALA A 48 -9.28 -4.75 -17.09
CA ALA A 48 -9.82 -6.09 -16.89
C ALA A 48 -11.32 -6.19 -17.23
N ASN A 49 -12.09 -5.12 -16.95
CA ASN A 49 -13.50 -5.01 -17.33
C ASN A 49 -13.67 -4.85 -18.85
N LEU A 50 -12.91 -3.95 -19.48
CA LEU A 50 -12.94 -3.75 -20.94
C LEU A 50 -12.60 -5.03 -21.70
N MET A 51 -11.69 -5.83 -21.15
CA MET A 51 -11.26 -7.11 -21.67
C MET A 51 -12.27 -8.25 -21.40
N ASN A 52 -13.29 -8.03 -20.57
CA ASN A 52 -14.16 -9.09 -20.06
C ASN A 52 -13.36 -10.28 -19.49
N SER A 53 -12.26 -9.99 -18.79
CA SER A 53 -11.30 -11.00 -18.33
C SER A 53 -11.88 -11.92 -17.24
N GLY A 54 -12.98 -11.52 -16.59
CA GLY A 54 -13.51 -12.17 -15.40
C GLY A 54 -12.62 -12.03 -14.16
N VAL A 55 -11.56 -11.22 -14.22
CA VAL A 55 -10.64 -10.96 -13.09
C VAL A 55 -10.96 -9.60 -12.47
N ARG A 56 -11.17 -9.58 -11.15
CA ARG A 56 -11.33 -8.35 -10.36
C ARG A 56 -10.01 -7.97 -9.72
N LEU A 57 -9.72 -6.68 -9.63
CA LEU A 57 -8.53 -6.16 -8.94
C LEU A 57 -8.97 -5.16 -7.87
N ASN A 58 -8.48 -5.34 -6.65
CA ASN A 58 -8.76 -4.46 -5.52
C ASN A 58 -7.47 -4.21 -4.72
N ALA A 59 -7.43 -3.12 -3.94
CA ALA A 59 -6.32 -2.81 -3.06
C ALA A 59 -6.80 -2.67 -1.62
N ILE A 60 -6.02 -3.16 -0.67
CA ILE A 60 -6.23 -2.93 0.76
C ILE A 60 -5.23 -1.87 1.22
N CYS A 61 -5.70 -0.88 2.00
CA CYS A 61 -4.90 0.24 2.47
C CYS A 61 -4.89 0.29 4.02
N PRO A 62 -4.10 -0.56 4.70
CA PRO A 62 -4.07 -0.57 6.16
C PRO A 62 -3.48 0.72 6.74
N GLY A 63 -3.90 1.04 7.97
CA GLY A 63 -3.17 1.95 8.85
C GLY A 63 -1.94 1.27 9.47
N PHE A 64 -1.57 1.63 10.70
CA PHE A 64 -0.51 0.94 11.42
C PHE A 64 -0.97 -0.46 11.85
N VAL A 65 -0.14 -1.48 11.61
CA VAL A 65 -0.42 -2.89 11.95
C VAL A 65 0.81 -3.51 12.57
N ASN A 66 0.69 -4.15 13.74
CA ASN A 66 1.82 -4.63 14.54
C ASN A 66 2.67 -5.68 13.80
N THR A 67 3.72 -5.23 13.11
CA THR A 67 4.60 -6.06 12.27
C THR A 67 6.00 -5.46 12.23
N ALA A 68 6.98 -6.22 11.75
CA ALA A 68 8.37 -5.77 11.59
C ALA A 68 8.55 -4.51 10.69
N ILE A 69 7.55 -4.14 9.87
CA ILE A 69 7.58 -2.88 9.13
C ILE A 69 7.59 -1.69 10.10
N LEU A 70 6.84 -1.74 11.20
CA LEU A 70 6.87 -0.66 12.19
C LEU A 70 8.22 -0.57 12.90
N GLU A 71 8.83 -1.70 13.23
CA GLU A 71 10.17 -1.71 13.85
C GLU A 71 11.24 -1.14 12.92
N SER A 72 11.04 -1.24 11.60
CA SER A 72 12.00 -0.74 10.61
C SER A 72 12.22 0.78 10.65
N ILE A 73 11.26 1.54 11.20
CA ILE A 73 11.37 3.00 11.34
C ILE A 73 12.44 3.42 12.36
N GLU A 74 12.86 2.49 13.24
CA GLU A 74 13.88 2.77 14.25
C GLU A 74 15.31 2.68 13.67
N LYS A 75 15.45 2.13 12.47
CA LYS A 75 16.76 1.88 11.84
C LYS A 75 17.15 3.05 10.95
N GLU A 76 18.27 3.69 11.27
CA GLU A 76 18.82 4.83 10.53
C GLU A 76 19.06 4.50 9.05
N GLU A 77 19.53 3.30 8.74
CA GLU A 77 19.72 2.82 7.35
C GLU A 77 18.45 2.87 6.48
N ASN A 78 17.27 2.72 7.10
CA ASN A 78 15.97 2.73 6.38
C ASN A 78 15.37 4.13 6.29
N MET A 79 15.61 4.97 7.30
CA MET A 79 15.01 6.29 7.40
C MET A 79 15.91 7.41 6.85
N GLY A 80 17.23 7.17 6.75
CA GLY A 80 18.21 8.17 6.38
C GLY A 80 18.05 9.44 7.22
N GLN A 81 18.05 10.60 6.56
CA GLN A 81 17.83 11.90 7.20
C GLN A 81 16.49 12.02 7.94
N TYR A 82 15.49 11.18 7.64
CA TYR A 82 14.20 11.24 8.31
C TYR A 82 14.18 10.55 9.68
N ILE A 83 15.29 9.92 10.09
CA ILE A 83 15.41 9.28 11.41
C ILE A 83 15.19 10.28 12.55
N GLU A 84 15.51 11.56 12.34
CA GLU A 84 15.28 12.65 13.28
C GLU A 84 13.80 12.82 13.63
N TYR A 85 12.89 12.39 12.74
CA TYR A 85 11.44 12.47 12.92
C TYR A 85 10.81 11.16 13.43
N LYS A 86 11.61 10.16 13.85
CA LYS A 86 11.08 8.86 14.31
C LYS A 86 10.10 8.99 15.47
N ASP A 87 10.34 9.93 16.38
CA ASP A 87 9.49 10.12 17.56
C ASP A 87 8.12 10.72 17.18
N HIS A 88 8.08 11.58 16.16
CA HIS A 88 6.81 12.05 15.58
C HIS A 88 5.98 10.89 15.00
N ILE A 89 6.63 9.94 14.32
CA ILE A 89 5.93 8.73 13.82
C ILE A 89 5.39 7.91 15.01
N LYS A 90 6.16 7.76 16.09
CA LYS A 90 5.70 7.06 17.31
C LYS A 90 4.49 7.73 17.94
N ASP A 91 4.45 9.05 17.98
CA ASP A 91 3.30 9.78 18.51
C ASP A 91 2.06 9.63 17.63
N MET A 92 2.23 9.62 16.29
CA MET A 92 1.15 9.26 15.37
C MET A 92 0.64 7.83 15.64
N ILE A 93 1.52 6.85 15.83
CA ILE A 93 1.14 5.47 16.11
C ILE A 93 0.34 5.38 17.42
N LYS A 94 0.77 6.09 18.48
CA LYS A 94 0.02 6.16 19.74
C LYS A 94 -1.35 6.81 19.58
N TYR A 95 -1.45 7.86 18.77
CA TYR A 95 -2.69 8.60 18.56
C TYR A 95 -3.71 7.82 17.71
N TYR A 96 -3.28 7.30 16.55
CA TYR A 96 -4.15 6.57 15.62
C TYR A 96 -4.37 5.12 16.01
N GLY A 97 -3.53 4.58 16.90
CA GLY A 97 -3.55 3.19 17.32
C GLY A 97 -2.90 2.25 16.30
N ILE A 98 -2.73 1.01 16.75
CA ILE A 98 -2.27 -0.11 15.95
C ILE A 98 -3.45 -1.09 15.82
N LEU A 99 -3.74 -1.51 14.59
CA LEU A 99 -4.72 -2.56 14.28
C LEU A 99 -4.24 -3.93 14.77
#